data_AF-A0A7C6KJE9-F1
#
_entry.id   AF-A0A7C6KJE9-F1
#
_cell.length_a   1.000
_cell.length_b   1.000
_cell.length_c   1.000
_cell.angle_alpha   90.00
_cell.angle_beta   90.00
_cell.angle_gamma   90.00
#
_symmetry.space_group_name_H-M   'P 1'
#
loop_
_entity.id
_entity.type
_entity.pdbx_description
1 polymer ?
#
loop_
_entity_poly.entity_id
_entity_poly.type
_entity_poly.pdbx_seq_one_letter_code
_entity_poly.pdbx_strand_id
1 'polypeptide(L)'
;MDSAEWYVLEDVVLRKPILRFQYATIWLNRLDWRRYAEWINPVTAALLPFMQHGPDEAWQLAVAFQRILAELYRRRLVEPEKLRFLAHFFSAYLPLTPEQKHRVQAALNERYPEEAKVLEEFITPWHEEGLAAGLAQGRQEGLARGRQEGLARGRQEGTQAVVLHLVRRRFGRVPQEVARSIRALPTRTLVALAGALLEIGSLEELRRWLKARETSEGLRHKKKPHTPVPQP
;
A
#
# COMPACT_ATOMS: atom_id res chain seq x y z
N MET A 1 -26.97 -18.12 25.21
CA MET A 1 -25.96 -18.87 24.43
C MET A 1 -26.70 -19.69 23.36
N ASP A 2 -27.72 -19.08 22.72
CA ASP A 2 -28.77 -19.81 22.00
C ASP A 2 -28.56 -19.84 20.47
N SER A 3 -27.33 -19.57 20.02
CA SER A 3 -26.98 -19.52 18.59
C SER A 3 -25.93 -20.57 18.18
N ALA A 4 -25.55 -21.46 19.10
CA ALA A 4 -24.60 -22.53 18.85
C ALA A 4 -25.31 -23.75 18.26
N GLU A 5 -25.06 -24.02 16.98
CA GLU A 5 -25.51 -25.24 16.32
C GLU A 5 -24.39 -26.29 16.41
N TRP A 6 -24.75 -27.52 16.80
CA TRP A 6 -23.79 -28.62 16.93
C TRP A 6 -23.73 -29.44 15.65
N TYR A 7 -22.51 -29.68 15.19
CA TYR A 7 -22.21 -30.45 13.98
C TYR A 7 -21.29 -31.61 14.32
N VAL A 8 -21.38 -32.67 13.52
CA VAL A 8 -20.51 -33.83 13.59
C VAL A 8 -19.80 -33.96 12.26
N LEU A 9 -18.47 -33.87 12.28
CA LEU A 9 -17.62 -34.23 11.15
C LEU A 9 -17.13 -35.67 11.37
N GLU A 10 -17.51 -36.56 10.47
CA GLU A 10 -17.12 -37.97 10.52
C GLU A 10 -16.31 -38.29 9.27
N ASP A 11 -15.08 -38.77 9.47
CA ASP A 11 -14.22 -39.25 8.39
C ASP A 11 -14.19 -40.78 8.38
N VAL A 12 -14.44 -41.33 7.19
CA VAL A 12 -14.66 -42.76 6.99
C VAL A 12 -13.70 -43.26 5.91
N VAL A 13 -12.75 -44.11 6.32
CA VAL A 13 -11.79 -44.75 5.41
C VAL A 13 -12.11 -46.24 5.36
N LEU A 14 -12.21 -46.81 4.16
CA LEU A 14 -12.56 -48.23 3.94
C LEU A 14 -13.84 -48.67 4.68
N ARG A 15 -14.87 -47.80 4.70
CA ARG A 15 -16.15 -48.03 5.40
C ARG A 15 -16.02 -48.22 6.92
N LYS A 16 -14.90 -47.80 7.51
CA LYS A 16 -14.72 -47.71 8.96
C LYS A 16 -14.58 -46.25 9.36
N PRO A 17 -15.38 -45.74 10.31
CA PRO A 17 -15.18 -44.39 10.84
C PRO A 17 -13.88 -44.37 11.63
N ILE A 18 -12.97 -43.49 11.22
CA ILE A 18 -11.64 -43.34 11.85
C ILE A 18 -11.54 -42.07 12.69
N LEU A 19 -12.41 -41.08 12.43
CA LEU A 19 -12.46 -39.83 13.16
C LEU A 19 -13.91 -39.36 13.29
N ARG A 20 -14.34 -39.02 14.50
CA ARG A 20 -15.62 -38.36 14.75
C ARG A 20 -15.37 -37.14 15.63
N PHE A 21 -15.54 -35.96 15.04
CA PHE A 21 -15.33 -34.68 15.71
C PHE A 21 -16.66 -33.97 15.89
N GLN A 22 -17.00 -33.62 17.13
CA GLN A 22 -18.20 -32.84 17.46
C GLN A 22 -17.78 -31.40 17.74
N TYR A 23 -18.40 -30.44 17.06
CA TYR A 23 -18.08 -29.03 17.22
C TYR A 23 -19.34 -28.18 17.21
N ALA A 24 -19.27 -27.06 17.92
CA ALA A 24 -20.30 -26.04 17.91
C ALA A 24 -19.89 -24.90 16.97
N THR A 25 -20.78 -24.51 16.08
CA THR A 25 -20.57 -23.37 15.18
C THR A 25 -21.22 -22.13 15.78
N ILE A 26 -20.45 -21.04 15.89
CA ILE A 26 -20.92 -19.77 16.43
C ILE A 26 -20.97 -18.74 15.30
N TRP A 27 -22.17 -18.25 15.00
CA TRP A 27 -22.39 -17.21 14.00
C TRP A 27 -22.17 -15.82 14.60
N LEU A 28 -20.95 -15.28 14.48
CA LEU A 28 -20.57 -13.99 15.09
C LEU A 28 -21.47 -12.84 14.65
N ASN A 29 -21.83 -12.79 13.37
CA ASN A 29 -22.71 -11.77 12.79
C ASN A 29 -24.17 -11.82 13.28
N ARG A 30 -24.54 -12.81 14.12
CA ARG A 30 -25.84 -12.91 14.81
C ARG A 30 -25.75 -12.59 16.31
N LEU A 31 -24.54 -12.33 16.81
CA LEU A 31 -24.31 -11.95 18.20
C LEU A 31 -24.36 -10.43 18.33
N ASP A 32 -25.21 -9.92 19.21
CA ASP A 32 -25.22 -8.49 19.56
C ASP A 32 -23.96 -8.15 20.37
N TRP A 33 -23.12 -7.28 19.81
CA TRP A 33 -21.86 -6.87 20.39
C TRP A 33 -22.02 -6.25 21.79
N ARG A 34 -23.16 -5.60 22.08
CA ARG A 34 -23.42 -4.94 23.38
C ARG A 34 -23.37 -5.91 24.55
N ARG A 35 -23.81 -7.14 24.34
CA ARG A 35 -23.81 -8.19 25.38
C ARG A 35 -22.40 -8.60 25.79
N TYR A 36 -21.42 -8.39 24.91
CA TYR A 36 -20.04 -8.79 25.09
C TYR A 36 -19.11 -7.60 25.37
N ALA A 37 -19.57 -6.37 25.11
CA ALA A 37 -18.84 -5.13 25.35
C ALA A 37 -18.40 -4.91 26.81
N GLU A 38 -19.07 -5.59 27.76
CA GLU A 38 -18.74 -5.52 29.18
C GLU A 38 -17.71 -6.56 29.61
N TRP A 39 -17.42 -7.55 28.76
CA TRP A 39 -16.54 -8.65 29.11
C TRP A 39 -15.09 -8.30 28.81
N ILE A 40 -14.27 -8.27 29.86
CA ILE A 40 -12.83 -8.04 29.76
C ILE A 40 -12.16 -9.35 29.31
N ASN A 41 -12.19 -9.59 27.99
CA ASN A 41 -11.64 -10.80 27.39
C ASN A 41 -10.96 -10.45 26.04
N PRO A 42 -9.70 -10.86 25.82
CA PRO A 42 -8.99 -10.57 24.57
C PRO A 42 -9.63 -11.22 23.34
N VAL A 43 -10.26 -12.39 23.49
CA VAL A 43 -11.01 -13.04 22.41
C VAL A 43 -12.22 -12.21 22.03
N THR A 44 -12.95 -11.69 23.03
CA THR A 44 -14.06 -10.77 22.79
C THR A 44 -13.60 -9.52 22.05
N ALA A 45 -12.48 -8.92 22.46
CA ALA A 45 -11.90 -7.76 21.78
C ALA A 45 -11.57 -8.04 20.30
N ALA A 46 -11.02 -9.22 20.00
CA ALA A 46 -10.71 -9.65 18.64
C ALA A 46 -11.96 -9.87 17.78
N LEU A 47 -13.03 -10.40 18.38
CA LEU A 47 -14.24 -10.80 17.66
C LEU A 47 -15.30 -9.70 17.57
N LEU A 48 -15.22 -8.66 18.39
CA LEU A 48 -16.17 -7.54 18.43
C LEU A 48 -16.48 -6.96 17.02
N PRO A 49 -15.49 -6.69 16.14
CA PRO A 49 -15.75 -6.15 14.80
C PRO A 49 -16.64 -7.02 13.91
N PHE A 50 -16.68 -8.34 14.16
CA PHE A 50 -17.46 -9.30 13.37
C PHE A 50 -18.85 -9.56 13.93
N MET A 51 -19.16 -8.98 15.09
CA MET A 51 -20.47 -9.10 15.72
C MET A 51 -21.52 -8.22 15.04
N GLN A 52 -22.80 -8.51 15.24
CA GLN A 52 -23.89 -7.74 14.64
C GLN A 52 -23.90 -6.31 15.18
N HIS A 53 -23.70 -5.31 14.32
CA HIS A 53 -23.78 -3.89 14.67
C HIS A 53 -24.36 -3.07 13.50
N GLY A 54 -25.01 -1.96 13.82
CA GLY A 54 -25.51 -1.00 12.84
C GLY A 54 -24.40 -0.09 12.27
N PRO A 55 -24.64 0.57 11.12
CA PRO A 55 -23.65 1.45 10.48
C PRO A 55 -23.24 2.64 11.36
N ASP A 56 -24.15 3.16 12.18
CA ASP A 56 -23.89 4.26 13.10
C ASP A 56 -23.35 3.80 14.47
N GLU A 57 -23.20 2.49 14.67
CA GLU A 57 -22.78 1.90 15.94
C GLU A 57 -21.27 1.66 16.06
N ALA A 58 -20.54 1.82 14.95
CA ALA A 58 -19.11 1.52 14.87
C ALA A 58 -18.28 2.32 15.90
N TRP A 59 -18.67 3.56 16.18
CA TRP A 59 -17.97 4.38 17.17
C TRP A 59 -18.25 3.93 18.61
N GLN A 60 -19.47 3.49 18.95
CA GLN A 60 -19.75 2.93 20.28
C GLN A 60 -19.00 1.61 20.48
N LEU A 61 -18.94 0.79 19.44
CA LEU A 61 -18.19 -0.47 19.43
C LEU A 61 -16.69 -0.21 19.65
N ALA A 62 -16.13 0.82 19.01
CA ALA A 62 -14.76 1.25 19.22
C ALA A 62 -14.49 1.75 20.65
N VAL A 63 -15.42 2.48 21.27
CA VAL A 63 -15.33 2.86 22.69
C VAL A 63 -15.26 1.62 23.58
N ALA A 64 -16.13 0.63 23.34
CA ALA A 64 -16.11 -0.62 24.12
C ALA A 64 -14.80 -1.39 23.95
N PHE A 65 -14.33 -1.53 22.70
CA PHE A 65 -13.06 -2.17 22.41
C PHE A 65 -11.88 -1.49 23.11
N GLN A 66 -11.80 -0.16 23.06
CA GLN A 66 -10.73 0.59 23.72
C GLN A 66 -10.78 0.46 25.24
N ARG A 67 -11.97 0.42 25.85
CA ARG A 67 -12.11 0.11 27.29
C ARG A 67 -11.59 -1.28 27.63
N ILE A 68 -11.93 -2.29 26.83
CA ILE A 68 -11.42 -3.66 27.02
C ILE A 68 -9.89 -3.68 26.89
N LEU A 69 -9.32 -3.03 25.87
CA LEU A 69 -7.86 -2.93 25.72
C LEU A 69 -7.19 -2.26 26.92
N ALA A 70 -7.74 -1.14 27.40
CA ALA A 70 -7.22 -0.42 28.55
C ALA A 70 -7.18 -1.33 29.78
N GLU A 71 -8.24 -2.10 30.00
CA GLU A 71 -8.33 -3.01 31.15
C GLU A 71 -7.38 -4.20 31.03
N LEU A 72 -7.28 -4.80 29.83
CA LEU A 72 -6.35 -5.91 29.59
C LEU A 72 -4.89 -5.47 29.82
N TYR A 73 -4.54 -4.25 29.39
CA TYR A 73 -3.23 -3.67 29.62
C TYR A 73 -3.00 -3.37 31.11
N ARG A 74 -3.93 -2.64 31.74
CA ARG A 74 -3.83 -2.24 33.16
C ARG A 74 -3.68 -3.44 34.09
N ARG A 75 -4.46 -4.50 33.85
CA ARG A 75 -4.41 -5.75 34.63
C ARG A 75 -3.27 -6.69 34.21
N ARG A 76 -2.49 -6.34 33.19
CA ARG A 76 -1.40 -7.16 32.63
C ARG A 76 -1.85 -8.58 32.26
N LEU A 77 -3.07 -8.71 31.72
CA LEU A 77 -3.65 -10.00 31.33
C LEU A 77 -3.13 -10.50 29.99
N VAL A 78 -2.55 -9.60 29.19
CA VAL A 78 -2.09 -9.86 27.83
C VAL A 78 -0.80 -9.07 27.61
N GLU A 79 0.17 -9.66 26.90
CA GLU A 79 1.42 -9.00 26.58
C GLU A 79 1.20 -7.77 25.67
N PRO A 80 1.98 -6.68 25.84
CA PRO A 80 1.79 -5.46 25.07
C PRO A 80 1.79 -5.67 23.55
N GLU A 81 2.61 -6.57 23.03
CA GLU A 81 2.67 -6.89 21.59
C GLU A 81 1.37 -7.50 21.06
N LYS A 82 0.73 -8.39 21.84
CA LYS A 82 -0.56 -8.97 21.46
C LYS A 82 -1.68 -7.94 21.53
N LEU A 83 -1.63 -7.02 22.49
CA LEU A 83 -2.58 -5.90 22.56
C LEU A 83 -2.41 -4.94 21.39
N ARG A 84 -1.16 -4.64 20.98
CA ARG A 84 -0.86 -3.88 19.76
C ARG A 84 -1.44 -4.58 18.52
N PHE A 85 -1.25 -5.89 18.43
CA PHE A 85 -1.83 -6.69 17.35
C PHE A 85 -3.36 -6.59 17.33
N LEU A 86 -4.03 -6.70 18.49
CA LEU A 86 -5.48 -6.55 18.59
C LEU A 86 -5.94 -5.15 18.16
N ALA A 87 -5.23 -4.09 18.57
CA ALA A 87 -5.54 -2.72 18.17
C ALA A 87 -5.43 -2.54 16.64
N HIS A 88 -4.36 -3.07 16.03
CA HIS A 88 -4.19 -3.03 14.58
C HIS A 88 -5.26 -3.83 13.86
N PHE A 89 -5.50 -5.06 14.30
CA PHE A 89 -6.53 -5.94 13.76
C PHE A 89 -7.91 -5.28 13.80
N PHE A 90 -8.31 -4.72 14.93
CA PHE A 90 -9.56 -3.99 15.07
C PHE A 90 -9.67 -2.84 14.06
N SER A 91 -8.61 -2.03 13.92
CA SER A 91 -8.61 -0.89 13.00
C SER A 91 -8.70 -1.28 11.52
N ALA A 92 -8.25 -2.49 11.16
CA ALA A 92 -8.31 -2.99 9.79
C ALA A 92 -9.73 -3.45 9.39
N TYR A 93 -10.48 -4.04 10.33
CA TYR A 93 -11.83 -4.55 10.07
C TYR A 93 -12.94 -3.54 10.39
N LEU A 94 -12.67 -2.56 11.25
CA LEU A 94 -13.60 -1.48 11.57
C LEU A 94 -12.95 -0.11 11.34
N PRO A 95 -12.80 0.32 10.07
CA PRO A 95 -12.25 1.63 9.77
C PRO A 95 -13.21 2.73 10.23
N LEU A 96 -12.69 3.64 11.06
CA LEU A 96 -13.45 4.78 11.57
C LEU A 96 -13.11 6.06 10.80
N THR A 97 -14.13 6.87 10.52
CA THR A 97 -13.93 8.22 9.96
C THR A 97 -13.26 9.15 10.98
N PRO A 98 -12.64 10.27 10.55
CA PRO A 98 -12.08 11.27 11.47
C PRO A 98 -13.11 11.76 12.51
N GLU A 99 -14.36 11.97 12.10
CA GLU A 99 -15.45 12.41 12.97
C GLU A 99 -15.79 11.34 14.01
N GLN A 100 -15.84 10.07 13.59
CA GLN A 100 -16.08 8.95 14.51
C GLN A 100 -14.94 8.82 15.52
N LYS A 101 -13.67 8.92 15.08
CA LYS A 101 -12.51 8.89 15.98
C LYS A 101 -12.56 10.02 17.02
N HIS A 102 -12.91 11.23 16.61
CA HIS A 102 -13.09 12.35 17.52
C HIS A 102 -14.22 12.06 18.54
N ARG A 103 -15.35 11.49 18.09
CA ARG A 103 -16.44 11.08 18.99
C ARG A 103 -16.00 10.02 20.00
N VAL A 104 -15.23 9.02 19.55
CA VAL A 104 -14.67 7.97 20.43
C VAL A 104 -13.79 8.60 21.51
N GLN A 105 -12.84 9.45 21.13
CA GLN A 105 -11.93 10.09 22.07
C GLN A 105 -12.68 10.99 23.06
N ALA A 106 -13.64 11.78 22.58
CA ALA A 106 -14.47 12.63 23.44
C ALA A 106 -15.27 11.79 24.45
N ALA A 107 -15.90 10.70 23.99
CA ALA A 107 -16.68 9.81 24.86
C ALA A 107 -15.81 9.10 25.90
N LEU A 108 -14.59 8.68 25.55
CA LEU A 108 -13.64 8.11 26.50
C LEU A 108 -13.20 9.13 27.54
N ASN A 109 -12.80 10.32 27.12
CA ASN A 109 -12.34 11.37 28.04
C ASN A 109 -13.45 11.82 29.00
N GLU A 110 -14.69 11.89 28.54
CA GLU A 110 -15.83 12.32 29.34
C GLU A 110 -16.30 11.23 30.31
N ARG A 111 -16.45 9.98 29.83
CA ARG A 111 -17.12 8.90 30.58
C ARG A 111 -16.16 7.92 31.25
N TYR A 112 -14.94 7.79 30.74
CA TYR A 112 -13.96 6.76 31.10
C TYR A 112 -12.54 7.36 31.19
N PRO A 113 -12.32 8.43 31.98
CA PRO A 113 -11.06 9.17 31.98
C PRO A 113 -9.85 8.33 32.42
N GLU A 114 -10.04 7.34 33.29
CA GLU A 114 -8.96 6.47 33.74
C GLU A 114 -8.55 5.44 32.66
N GLU A 115 -9.49 4.95 31.86
CA GLU A 115 -9.20 4.17 30.66
C GLU A 115 -8.52 5.02 29.59
N ALA A 116 -8.96 6.27 29.41
CA ALA A 116 -8.36 7.18 28.44
C ALA A 116 -6.87 7.44 28.73
N LYS A 117 -6.51 7.72 29.99
CA LYS A 117 -5.10 7.89 30.41
C LYS A 117 -4.25 6.65 30.13
N VAL A 118 -4.77 5.47 30.49
CA VAL A 118 -4.07 4.20 30.24
C VAL A 118 -3.86 3.97 28.75
N LEU A 119 -4.87 4.28 27.92
CA LEU A 119 -4.76 4.18 26.49
C LEU A 119 -3.78 5.20 25.92
N GLU A 120 -3.65 6.39 26.49
CA GLU A 120 -2.66 7.37 26.06
C GLU A 120 -1.23 6.90 26.35
N GLU A 121 -0.98 6.38 27.56
CA GLU A 121 0.32 5.78 27.92
C GLU A 121 0.67 4.57 27.05
N PHE A 122 -0.35 3.78 26.70
CA PHE A 122 -0.22 2.58 25.89
C PHE A 122 -0.06 2.99 24.41
N ILE A 123 -1.06 3.60 23.77
CA ILE A 123 -1.16 3.84 22.33
C ILE A 123 -0.17 4.87 21.78
N THR A 124 0.07 5.97 22.49
CA THR A 124 0.81 7.12 21.95
C THR A 124 2.24 6.76 21.52
N PRO A 125 3.06 6.08 22.34
CA PRO A 125 4.45 5.77 21.98
C PRO A 125 4.61 5.06 20.63
N TRP A 126 3.87 3.99 20.35
CA TRP A 126 4.04 3.31 19.05
C TRP A 126 3.26 3.98 17.91
N HIS A 127 2.26 4.80 18.20
CA HIS A 127 1.63 5.61 17.16
C HIS A 127 2.67 6.59 16.58
N GLU A 128 3.46 7.20 17.46
CA GLU A 128 4.59 8.05 17.09
C GLU A 128 5.69 7.26 16.36
N GLU A 129 6.08 6.08 16.88
CA GLU A 129 7.06 5.21 16.20
C GLU A 129 6.58 4.81 14.80
N GLY A 130 5.31 4.43 14.65
CA GLY A 130 4.72 4.05 13.37
C GLY A 130 4.67 5.21 12.37
N LEU A 131 4.32 6.41 12.83
CA LEU A 131 4.35 7.62 12.01
C LEU A 131 5.78 7.97 11.58
N ALA A 132 6.74 7.92 12.52
CA ALA A 132 8.14 8.19 12.25
C ALA A 132 8.74 7.18 11.26
N ALA A 133 8.45 5.89 11.42
CA ALA A 133 8.87 4.83 10.52
C ALA A 133 8.27 5.03 9.11
N GLY A 134 6.98 5.35 9.02
CA GLY A 134 6.31 5.63 7.75
C GLY A 134 6.90 6.85 7.02
N LEU A 135 7.18 7.94 7.75
CA LEU A 135 7.84 9.13 7.19
C LEU A 135 9.28 8.84 6.73
N ALA A 136 10.02 8.05 7.52
CA ALA A 136 11.39 7.66 7.16
C ALA A 136 11.41 6.80 5.90
N GLN A 137 10.52 5.80 5.81
CA GLN A 137 10.37 4.96 4.62
C GLN A 137 9.94 5.79 3.40
N GLY A 138 8.92 6.63 3.53
CA GLY A 138 8.45 7.50 2.45
C GLY A 138 9.55 8.44 1.93
N ARG A 139 10.37 8.99 2.85
CA ARG A 139 11.54 9.81 2.47
C ARG A 139 12.59 9.00 1.73
N GLN A 140 12.93 7.80 2.20
CA GLN A 140 13.91 6.94 1.53
C GLN A 140 13.45 6.54 0.13
N GLU A 141 12.19 6.14 -0.02
CA GLU A 141 11.61 5.79 -1.31
C GLU A 141 11.58 6.99 -2.26
N GLY A 142 11.18 8.17 -1.75
CA GLY A 142 11.17 9.41 -2.52
C GLY A 142 12.57 9.81 -3.00
N LEU A 143 13.58 9.73 -2.13
CA LEU A 143 14.98 10.00 -2.49
C LEU A 143 15.51 8.99 -3.50
N ALA A 144 15.20 7.70 -3.34
CA ALA A 144 15.64 6.66 -4.26
C ALA A 144 15.05 6.87 -5.66
N ARG A 145 13.74 7.14 -5.75
CA ARG A 145 13.07 7.45 -7.03
C ARG A 145 13.61 8.73 -7.65
N GLY A 146 13.68 9.82 -6.88
CA GLY A 146 14.22 11.09 -7.37
C GLY A 146 15.66 10.98 -7.86
N ARG A 147 16.51 10.20 -7.18
CA ARG A 147 17.88 9.94 -7.62
C ARG A 147 17.92 9.14 -8.92
N GLN A 148 17.11 8.10 -9.06
CA GLN A 148 17.05 7.31 -10.29
C GLN A 148 16.58 8.13 -11.48
N GLU A 149 15.49 8.90 -11.31
CA GLU A 149 14.96 9.79 -12.34
C GLU A 149 15.97 10.89 -12.71
N GLY A 150 16.60 11.52 -11.71
CA GLY A 150 17.63 12.52 -11.91
C GLY A 150 18.85 11.99 -12.67
N LEU A 151 19.33 10.79 -12.34
CA LEU A 151 20.43 10.14 -13.06
C LEU A 151 20.05 9.78 -14.50
N ALA A 152 18.83 9.28 -14.71
CA ALA A 152 18.34 8.93 -16.05
C ALA A 152 18.22 10.18 -16.94
N ARG A 153 17.62 11.25 -16.41
CA ARG A 153 17.47 12.54 -17.10
C ARG A 153 18.82 13.19 -17.37
N GLY A 154 19.70 13.26 -16.37
CA GLY A 154 21.05 13.80 -16.53
C GLY A 154 21.87 13.04 -17.57
N ARG A 155 21.75 11.70 -17.62
CA ARG A 155 22.40 10.89 -18.66
C ARG A 155 21.85 11.21 -20.05
N GLN A 156 20.53 11.36 -20.18
CA GLN A 156 19.90 11.70 -21.46
C GLN A 156 20.33 13.09 -21.93
N GLU A 157 20.19 14.10 -21.09
CA GLU A 157 20.55 15.50 -21.39
C GLU A 157 22.05 15.62 -21.73
N GLY A 158 22.92 14.93 -20.96
CA GLY A 158 24.36 14.87 -21.25
C GLY A 158 24.67 14.21 -22.60
N THR A 159 24.02 13.09 -22.92
CA THR A 159 24.22 12.41 -24.21
C THR A 159 23.73 13.29 -25.37
N GLN A 160 22.59 13.96 -25.22
CA GLN A 160 22.09 14.92 -26.21
C GLN A 160 23.07 16.06 -26.44
N ALA A 161 23.62 16.64 -25.37
CA ALA A 161 24.59 17.72 -25.45
C ALA A 161 25.85 17.30 -26.23
N VAL A 162 26.40 16.11 -25.93
CA VAL A 162 27.57 15.56 -26.62
C VAL A 162 27.28 15.31 -28.09
N VAL A 163 26.17 14.65 -28.42
CA VAL A 163 25.78 14.36 -29.81
C VAL A 163 25.61 15.67 -30.60
N LEU A 164 24.90 16.65 -30.05
CA LEU A 164 24.73 17.96 -30.70
C LEU A 164 26.07 18.68 -30.90
N HIS A 165 26.99 18.58 -29.95
CA HIS A 165 28.34 19.14 -30.08
C HIS A 165 29.11 18.47 -31.23
N LEU A 166 29.07 17.13 -31.33
CA LEU A 166 29.73 16.38 -32.40
C LEU A 166 29.16 16.72 -33.79
N VAL A 167 27.83 16.80 -33.92
CA VAL A 167 27.17 17.16 -35.18
C VAL A 167 27.57 18.57 -35.61
N ARG A 168 27.60 19.53 -34.67
CA ARG A 168 28.04 20.91 -34.95
C ARG A 168 29.51 20.98 -35.36
N ARG A 169 30.38 20.20 -34.72
CA ARG A 169 31.81 20.17 -35.06
C ARG A 169 32.07 19.57 -36.45
N ARG A 170 31.31 18.54 -36.83
CA ARG A 170 31.50 17.82 -38.11
C ARG A 170 30.82 18.51 -39.31
N PHE A 171 29.62 19.06 -39.13
CA PHE A 171 28.81 19.62 -40.23
C PHE A 171 28.63 21.14 -40.15
N GLY A 172 29.19 21.82 -39.14
CA GLY A 172 29.08 23.26 -38.96
C GLY A 172 27.69 23.68 -38.47
N ARG A 173 27.01 24.56 -39.22
CA ARG A 173 25.67 25.06 -38.84
C ARG A 173 24.62 23.96 -38.99
N VAL A 174 24.12 23.47 -37.86
CA VAL A 174 23.06 22.45 -37.81
C VAL A 174 21.68 23.13 -37.86
N PRO A 175 20.79 22.75 -38.79
CA PRO A 175 19.41 23.24 -38.82
C PRO A 175 18.65 22.94 -37.52
N GLN A 176 17.74 23.84 -37.10
CA GLN A 176 16.95 23.66 -35.87
C GLN A 176 16.12 22.38 -35.88
N GLU A 177 15.61 21.96 -37.04
CA GLU A 177 14.84 20.71 -37.17
C GLU A 177 15.66 19.49 -36.74
N VAL A 178 16.90 19.38 -37.23
CA VAL A 178 17.79 18.27 -36.87
C VAL A 178 18.12 18.29 -35.38
N ALA A 179 18.33 19.48 -34.81
CA ALA A 179 18.57 19.61 -33.37
C ALA A 179 17.36 19.22 -32.52
N ARG A 180 16.13 19.51 -32.98
CA ARG A 180 14.89 19.08 -32.30
C ARG A 180 14.71 17.57 -32.39
N SER A 181 14.89 16.97 -33.56
CA SER A 181 14.82 15.51 -33.71
C SER A 181 15.80 14.81 -32.78
N ILE A 182 17.07 15.27 -32.69
CA ILE A 182 18.06 14.70 -31.77
C ILE A 182 17.61 14.79 -30.31
N ARG A 183 17.04 15.93 -29.87
CA ARG A 183 16.54 16.08 -28.49
C ARG A 183 15.32 15.21 -28.17
N ALA A 184 14.56 14.80 -29.18
CA ALA A 184 13.42 13.91 -29.03
C ALA A 184 13.83 12.43 -28.94
N LEU A 185 15.07 12.08 -29.29
CA LEU A 185 15.52 10.68 -29.30
C LEU A 185 15.76 10.14 -27.88
N PRO A 186 15.42 8.86 -27.64
CA PRO A 186 15.78 8.18 -26.39
C PRO A 186 17.29 7.95 -26.29
N THR A 187 17.80 7.85 -25.06
CA THR A 187 19.25 7.73 -24.76
C THR A 187 19.96 6.62 -25.53
N ARG A 188 19.29 5.48 -25.77
CA ARG A 188 19.87 4.36 -26.54
C ARG A 188 20.12 4.74 -28.01
N THR A 189 19.16 5.44 -28.62
CA THR A 189 19.24 5.87 -30.02
C THR A 189 20.25 7.01 -30.18
N LEU A 190 20.41 7.86 -29.15
CA LEU A 190 21.47 8.88 -29.10
C LEU A 190 22.88 8.29 -29.08
N VAL A 191 23.12 7.24 -28.30
CA VAL A 191 24.43 6.56 -28.28
C VAL A 191 24.70 5.88 -29.63
N ALA A 192 23.70 5.24 -30.24
CA ALA A 192 23.83 4.67 -31.57
C ALA A 192 24.14 5.73 -32.63
N LEU A 193 23.52 6.91 -32.52
CA LEU A 193 23.83 8.06 -33.39
C LEU A 193 25.28 8.53 -33.20
N ALA A 194 25.78 8.60 -31.96
CA ALA A 194 27.16 8.98 -31.69
C ALA A 194 28.18 8.07 -32.40
N GLY A 195 27.94 6.76 -32.45
CA GLY A 195 28.76 5.82 -33.21
C GLY A 195 28.62 5.96 -34.72
N ALA A 196 27.38 6.01 -35.23
CA ALA A 196 27.11 6.15 -36.67
C ALA A 196 27.62 7.48 -37.23
N LEU A 197 27.68 8.54 -36.42
CA LEU A 197 28.23 9.83 -36.80
C LEU A 197 29.69 9.76 -37.24
N LEU A 198 30.45 8.70 -36.93
CA LEU A 198 31.81 8.50 -37.44
C LEU A 198 31.81 8.14 -38.93
N GLU A 199 30.84 7.38 -39.41
CA GLU A 199 30.73 6.90 -40.78
C GLU A 199 29.91 7.85 -41.68
N ILE A 200 28.98 8.62 -41.11
CA ILE A 200 28.12 9.53 -41.88
C ILE A 200 28.93 10.71 -42.44
N GLY A 201 28.99 10.82 -43.77
CA GLY A 201 29.79 11.83 -44.47
C GLY A 201 29.07 13.15 -44.72
N SER A 202 27.73 13.16 -44.70
CA SER A 202 26.93 14.33 -45.08
C SER A 202 25.69 14.57 -44.21
N LEU A 203 25.18 15.80 -44.24
CA LEU A 203 23.96 16.18 -43.52
C LEU A 203 22.70 15.50 -44.10
N GLU A 204 22.71 15.13 -45.39
CA GLU A 204 21.61 14.39 -46.00
C GLU A 204 21.55 12.92 -45.54
N GLU A 205 22.71 12.27 -45.41
CA GLU A 205 22.80 10.93 -44.81
C GLU A 205 22.33 10.92 -43.35
N LEU A 206 22.69 11.94 -42.58
CA LEU A 206 22.20 12.13 -41.21
C LEU A 206 20.66 12.26 -41.17
N ARG A 207 20.07 13.05 -42.07
CA ARG A 207 18.60 13.17 -42.18
C ARG A 207 17.94 11.85 -42.54
N ARG A 208 18.50 11.09 -43.49
CA ARG A 208 18.00 9.76 -43.85
C ARG A 208 18.06 8.80 -42.67
N TRP A 209 19.16 8.83 -41.91
CA TRP A 209 19.33 8.00 -40.72
C TRP A 209 18.28 8.32 -39.64
N LEU A 210 18.04 9.60 -39.35
CA LEU A 210 17.03 10.05 -38.39
C LEU A 210 15.61 9.61 -38.83
N LYS A 211 15.26 9.80 -40.11
CA LYS A 211 13.94 9.45 -40.65
C LYS A 211 13.68 7.93 -40.60
N ALA A 212 14.70 7.10 -40.85
CA ALA A 212 14.59 5.65 -40.76
C ALA A 212 14.32 5.15 -39.32
N ARG A 213 14.85 5.87 -38.31
CA ARG A 213 14.67 5.55 -36.88
C ARG A 213 13.34 6.07 -36.33
N GLU A 214 12.88 7.26 -36.75
CA GLU A 214 11.53 7.77 -36.43
C GLU A 214 10.42 6.83 -36.94
N THR A 215 10.59 6.27 -38.15
CA THR A 215 9.60 5.35 -38.76
C THR A 215 9.54 4.00 -38.04
N SER A 216 10.68 3.51 -37.53
CA SER A 216 10.76 2.21 -36.83
C SER A 216 10.39 2.30 -35.34
N GLU A 217 10.58 3.43 -34.68
CA GLU A 217 10.09 3.67 -33.31
C GLU A 217 8.57 3.94 -33.27
N GLY A 218 8.00 4.63 -34.28
CA GLY A 218 6.54 4.82 -34.40
C GLY A 218 5.74 3.51 -34.53
N LEU A 219 6.37 2.46 -35.06
CA LEU A 219 5.80 1.10 -35.15
C LEU A 219 5.87 0.32 -33.82
N ARG A 220 6.80 0.64 -32.92
CA ARG A 220 6.92 -0.02 -31.60
C ARG A 220 5.92 0.52 -30.57
N HIS A 221 5.51 1.79 -30.67
CA HIS A 221 4.51 2.38 -29.76
C HIS A 221 3.06 1.94 -30.02
N LYS A 222 2.73 1.40 -31.20
CA LYS A 222 1.38 0.91 -31.53
C LYS A 222 1.06 -0.52 -31.04
N LYS A 223 1.99 -1.23 -30.38
CA LYS A 223 1.87 -2.68 -30.09
C LYS A 223 1.72 -3.04 -28.60
N LYS A 224 1.05 -2.21 -27.78
CA LYS A 224 0.53 -2.63 -26.46
C LYS A 224 -1.01 -2.60 -26.47
N PRO A 225 -1.70 -3.72 -26.75
CA PRO A 225 -3.11 -3.83 -26.38
C PRO A 225 -3.21 -3.93 -24.85
N HIS A 226 -3.99 -3.02 -24.29
CA HIS A 226 -4.42 -3.04 -22.90
C HIS A 226 -5.43 -4.17 -22.74
N THR A 227 -5.03 -5.30 -22.16
CA THR A 227 -5.96 -6.34 -21.73
C THR A 227 -6.51 -5.93 -20.36
N PRO A 228 -7.81 -5.66 -20.20
CA PRO A 228 -8.37 -5.40 -18.89
C PRO A 228 -8.39 -6.71 -18.10
N VAL A 229 -7.80 -6.66 -16.90
CA VAL A 229 -7.87 -7.73 -15.90
C VAL A 229 -9.32 -7.87 -15.44
N PRO A 230 -9.97 -9.04 -15.55
CA PRO A 230 -11.28 -9.24 -14.95
C PRO A 230 -11.09 -9.30 -13.43
N GLN A 231 -11.73 -8.38 -12.71
CA GLN A 231 -11.86 -8.46 -11.26
C GLN A 231 -12.98 -9.46 -10.90
N PRO A 232 -12.83 -10.19 -9.77
CA PRO A 232 -13.76 -11.24 -9.35
C PRO A 232 -15.15 -10.71 -8.98
#